data_AF-A0A1S2VF94-F1
#
_entry.id   AF-A0A1S2VF94-F1
#
_cell.length_a   1.000
_cell.length_b   1.000
_cell.length_c   1.000
_cell.angle_alpha   90.00
_cell.angle_beta   90.00
_cell.angle_gamma   90.00
#
_symmetry.space_group_name_H-M   'P 1'
#
loop_
_entity.id
_entity.type
_entity.pdbx_description
1 polymer ?
#
loop_
_entity_poly.entity_id
_entity_poly.type
_entity_poly.pdbx_seq_one_letter_code
_entity_poly.pdbx_strand_id
1 'polypeptide(L)'
;MFDNKDYTRLTLEELISEERKIRKVQVFFIVILILLICAIVYGIISNGIRSTNIFILIMFLLLVYKNAQSLKTIRAEIQNRTPM
;
A
#
# COMPACT_ATOMS: atom_id res chain seq x y z
N MET A 1 0.30 -13.54 9.08
CA MET A 1 -1.13 -13.72 8.79
C MET A 1 -1.38 -13.36 7.34
N PHE A 2 -1.67 -14.37 6.51
CA PHE A 2 -2.19 -14.19 5.15
C PHE A 2 -3.64 -13.74 5.31
N ASP A 3 -3.89 -12.45 5.10
CA ASP A 3 -5.25 -11.91 5.04
C ASP A 3 -5.85 -12.35 3.70
N ASN A 4 -6.29 -13.60 3.65
CA ASN A 4 -7.14 -14.12 2.58
C ASN A 4 -8.54 -13.58 2.83
N LYS A 5 -8.73 -12.27 2.67
CA LYS A 5 -10.06 -11.71 2.51
C LYS A 5 -10.65 -12.29 1.24
N ASP A 6 -11.64 -13.17 1.39
CA ASP A 6 -12.44 -13.68 0.28
C ASP A 6 -13.31 -12.54 -0.27
N TYR A 7 -12.72 -11.72 -1.14
CA TYR A 7 -13.41 -10.61 -1.81
C TYR A 7 -14.56 -11.09 -2.72
N THR A 8 -14.58 -12.38 -3.04
CA THR A 8 -15.67 -13.09 -3.74
C THR A 8 -16.99 -13.10 -2.96
N ARG A 9 -16.96 -12.90 -1.63
CA ARG A 9 -18.16 -12.89 -0.79
C ARG A 9 -18.77 -11.49 -0.60
N LEU A 10 -18.07 -10.44 -1.04
CA LEU A 10 -18.53 -9.06 -0.92
C LEU A 10 -19.49 -8.72 -2.08
N THR A 11 -20.45 -7.85 -1.79
CA THR A 11 -21.35 -7.26 -2.79
C THR A 11 -20.60 -6.18 -3.59
N LEU A 12 -21.08 -5.87 -4.80
CA LEU A 12 -20.39 -4.92 -5.69
C LEU A 12 -20.18 -3.54 -5.02
N GLU A 13 -21.15 -3.07 -4.24
CA GLU A 13 -21.04 -1.82 -3.48
C GLU A 13 -19.96 -1.89 -2.40
N GLU A 14 -19.82 -3.03 -1.71
CA GLU A 14 -18.77 -3.26 -0.73
C GLU A 14 -17.38 -3.34 -1.37
N LEU A 15 -17.23 -3.98 -2.54
CA LEU A 15 -15.98 -3.98 -3.30
C LEU A 15 -15.54 -2.56 -3.69
N ILE A 16 -16.49 -1.71 -4.14
CA ILE A 16 -16.22 -0.30 -4.50
C ILE A 16 -15.83 0.53 -3.28
N SER A 17 -16.51 0.32 -2.15
CA SER A 17 -16.19 0.93 -0.86
C SER A 17 -14.76 0.57 -0.41
N GLU A 18 -14.40 -0.71 -0.54
CA GLU A 18 -13.11 -1.23 -0.14
C GLU A 18 -11.98 -0.74 -1.07
N GLU A 19 -12.20 -0.66 -2.39
CA GLU A 19 -11.25 -0.03 -3.31
C GLU A 19 -10.97 1.42 -2.90
N ARG A 20 -12.02 2.20 -2.60
CA ARG A 20 -11.89 3.61 -2.21
C ARG A 20 -11.12 3.75 -0.89
N LYS A 21 -11.33 2.83 0.06
CA LYS A 21 -10.60 2.79 1.33
C LYS A 21 -9.12 2.49 1.11
N ILE A 22 -8.79 1.46 0.33
CA ILE A 22 -7.39 1.10 0.07
C ILE A 22 -6.70 2.19 -0.74
N ARG A 23 -7.41 2.87 -1.66
CA ARG A 23 -6.88 4.02 -2.40
C ARG A 23 -6.55 5.21 -1.48
N LYS A 24 -7.42 5.54 -0.52
CA LYS A 24 -7.10 6.57 0.50
C LYS A 24 -5.87 6.20 1.31
N VAL A 25 -5.76 4.93 1.71
CA VAL A 25 -4.61 4.39 2.43
C VAL A 25 -3.35 4.45 1.58
N GLN A 26 -3.41 4.14 0.28
CA GLN A 26 -2.29 4.30 -0.65
C GLN A 26 -1.80 5.75 -0.73
N VAL A 27 -2.70 6.71 -0.88
CA VAL A 27 -2.33 8.14 -0.92
C VAL A 27 -1.64 8.54 0.38
N PHE A 28 -2.18 8.12 1.53
CA PHE A 28 -1.55 8.36 2.83
C PHE A 28 -0.15 7.72 2.92
N PHE A 29 0.01 6.48 2.46
CA PHE A 29 1.31 5.81 2.40
C PHE A 29 2.31 6.54 1.49
N ILE A 30 1.88 7.06 0.33
CA ILE A 30 2.74 7.82 -0.59
C ILE A 30 3.25 9.10 0.09
N VAL A 31 2.39 9.82 0.81
CA VAL A 31 2.78 11.03 1.54
C VAL A 31 3.81 10.70 2.62
N ILE A 32 3.58 9.64 3.40
CA ILE A 32 4.56 9.18 4.41
C ILE A 32 5.88 8.79 3.74
N LEU A 33 5.84 8.11 2.59
CA LEU A 33 7.02 7.65 1.89
C LEU A 33 7.90 8.82 1.45
N ILE A 34 7.30 9.91 0.96
CA ILE A 34 8.01 11.15 0.61
C ILE A 34 8.65 11.76 1.88
N LEU A 35 7.90 11.87 2.97
CA LEU A 35 8.41 12.41 4.24
C LEU A 35 9.59 11.58 4.76
N LEU A 36 9.49 10.25 4.65
CA LEU A 36 10.52 9.31 5.05
C LEU A 36 11.79 9.47 4.21
N ILE A 37 11.66 9.62 2.89
CA ILE A 37 12.80 9.90 2.00
C ILE A 37 13.49 11.20 2.41
N CYS A 38 12.74 12.28 2.65
CA CYS A 38 13.30 13.55 3.09
C CYS A 38 14.06 13.42 4.42
N ALA A 39 13.50 12.71 5.39
CA ALA A 39 14.13 12.45 6.68
C ALA A 39 15.41 11.63 6.55
N ILE A 40 15.44 10.64 5.66
CA ILE A 40 16.62 9.82 5.38
C ILE A 40 17.71 10.65 4.73
N VAL A 41 17.39 11.45 3.70
CA VAL A 41 18.35 12.33 3.02
C VAL A 41 18.96 13.32 4.02
N TYR A 42 18.13 13.93 4.87
CA TYR A 42 18.59 14.82 5.94
C TYR A 42 19.48 14.10 6.97
N GLY A 43 19.10 12.88 7.36
CA GLY A 43 19.89 12.03 8.28
C GLY A 43 21.26 11.64 7.71
N ILE A 44 21.32 11.32 6.41
CA ILE A 44 22.57 10.99 5.71
C ILE A 44 23.49 12.22 5.65
N ILE A 45 22.94 13.40 5.33
CA ILE A 45 23.71 14.65 5.25
C ILE A 45 24.22 15.09 6.62
N SER A 46 23.42 14.93 7.68
CA SER A 46 23.79 15.39 9.03
C SER A 46 24.70 14.43 9.81
N ASN A 47 24.52 13.11 9.69
CA ASN A 47 25.17 12.11 10.56
C ASN A 47 25.73 10.88 9.82
N GLY A 48 25.75 10.87 8.48
CA GLY A 48 26.20 9.73 7.67
C GLY A 48 25.17 8.60 7.55
N ILE A 49 25.44 7.60 6.68
CA ILE A 49 24.52 6.49 6.41
C ILE A 49 24.51 5.52 7.59
N ARG A 50 23.46 5.58 8.42
CA ARG A 50 23.22 4.62 9.49
C ARG A 50 22.33 3.48 8.96
N SER A 51 22.80 2.24 9.06
CA SER A 51 22.17 1.02 8.52
C SER A 51 20.70 0.82 8.94
N THR A 52 20.28 1.43 10.04
CA THR A 52 18.89 1.42 10.54
C THR A 52 17.89 2.05 9.56
N ASN A 53 18.30 3.05 8.77
CA ASN A 53 17.41 3.75 7.82
C ASN A 53 17.00 2.85 6.63
N ILE A 54 17.89 1.95 6.22
CA ILE A 54 17.65 1.04 5.08
C ILE A 54 16.63 -0.04 5.45
N PHE A 55 16.68 -0.55 6.68
CA PHE A 55 15.73 -1.57 7.15
C PHE A 55 14.29 -1.05 7.19
N ILE A 56 14.09 0.18 7.68
CA ILE A 56 12.78 0.86 7.67
C ILE A 56 12.23 1.03 6.25
N LEU A 57 13.08 1.35 5.28
CA LEU A 57 12.67 1.51 3.89
C LEU A 57 12.20 0.18 3.28
N ILE A 58 12.92 -0.91 3.53
CA ILE A 58 12.58 -2.25 3.05
C ILE A 58 11.25 -2.72 3.67
N MET A 59 11.07 -2.49 4.97
CA MET A 59 9.85 -2.87 5.70
C MET A 59 8.63 -2.10 5.16
N PHE A 60 8.80 -0.81 4.87
CA PHE A 60 7.76 0.03 4.28
C PHE A 60 7.41 -0.39 2.84
N LEU A 61 8.44 -0.70 2.02
CA LEU A 61 8.26 -1.18 0.65
C LEU A 61 7.41 -2.47 0.61
N LEU A 62 7.70 -3.41 1.50
CA LEU A 62 6.94 -4.67 1.61
C LEU A 62 5.48 -4.42 2.01
N LEU A 63 5.23 -3.47 2.91
CA LEU A 63 3.88 -3.13 3.35
C LEU A 63 3.05 -2.50 2.21
N VAL A 64 3.66 -1.59 1.44
CA VAL A 64 3.02 -0.95 0.28
C VAL A 64 2.76 -1.98 -0.83
N TYR A 65 3.71 -2.89 -1.09
CA TYR A 65 3.58 -3.93 -2.11
C TYR A 65 2.37 -4.84 -1.85
N LYS A 66 2.16 -5.26 -0.60
CA LYS A 66 1.01 -6.09 -0.21
C LYS A 66 -0.33 -5.38 -0.40
N ASN A 67 -0.41 -4.09 -0.10
CA ASN A 67 -1.61 -3.29 -0.31
C ASN A 67 -1.91 -3.11 -1.81
N ALA A 68 -0.87 -2.92 -2.63
CA ALA A 68 -1.02 -2.82 -4.08
C ALA A 68 -1.52 -4.13 -4.71
N GLN A 69 -1.07 -5.28 -4.19
CA GLN A 69 -1.52 -6.59 -4.68
C GLN A 69 -2.99 -6.86 -4.33
N SER A 70 -3.41 -6.51 -3.11
CA SER A 70 -4.82 -6.64 -2.69
C SER A 70 -5.77 -5.79 -3.56
N LEU A 71 -5.35 -4.56 -3.91
CA LEU A 71 -6.07 -3.70 -4.83
C LEU A 71 -6.24 -4.31 -6.23
N LYS A 72 -5.20 -4.96 -6.76
CA LYS A 72 -5.29 -5.64 -8.06
C LYS A 72 -6.32 -6.77 -8.04
N THR A 73 -6.35 -7.57 -6.97
CA THR A 73 -7.32 -8.66 -6.82
C THR A 73 -8.76 -8.13 -6.73
N ILE A 74 -9.00 -7.10 -5.92
CA ILE A 74 -10.32 -6.44 -5.81
C ILE A 74 -10.76 -5.90 -7.17
N ARG A 75 -9.85 -5.23 -7.90
CA ARG A 75 -10.16 -4.63 -9.20
C ARG A 75 -10.43 -5.67 -10.29
N ALA A 76 -9.72 -6.80 -10.25
CA ALA A 76 -9.97 -7.93 -11.14
C ALA A 76 -11.35 -8.55 -10.87
N GLU A 77 -11.76 -8.67 -9.60
CA GLU A 77 -13.07 -9.18 -9.22
C GLU A 77 -14.20 -8.22 -9.64
N ILE A 78 -14.02 -6.91 -9.47
CA ILE A 78 -14.96 -5.90 -9.99
C ILE A 78 -15.09 -6.03 -11.51
N GLN A 79 -13.98 -6.09 -12.25
CA GLN A 79 -13.99 -6.20 -13.71
C GLN A 79 -14.65 -7.49 -14.21
N ASN A 80 -14.50 -8.59 -13.47
CA ASN A 80 -15.13 -9.87 -13.81
C ASN A 80 -16.65 -9.86 -13.59
N ARG A 81 -17.14 -9.07 -12.62
CA ARG A 81 -18.58 -8.96 -12.26
C ARG A 81 -19.32 -7.86 -12.98
N THR A 82 -18.62 -6.83 -13.43
CA THR A 82 -19.12 -5.82 -14.37
C THR A 82 -18.30 -5.90 -15.64
N PRO A 83 -18.57 -6.89 -16.52
CA PRO A 83 -18.08 -6.82 -17.89
C PRO A 83 -18.78 -5.62 -18.52
N MET A 84 -18.02 -4.55 -18.79
CA MET A 84 -18.45 -3.56 -19.76
C MET A 84 -18.59 -4.22 -21.14
#